data_AF-A0A497CCV4-F1
#
_entry.id   AF-A0A497CCV4-F1
#
_cell.length_a   1.000
_cell.length_b   1.000
_cell.length_c   1.000
_cell.angle_alpha   90.00
_cell.angle_beta   90.00
_cell.angle_gamma   90.00
#
_symmetry.space_group_name_H-M   'P 1'
#
loop_
_entity.id
_entity.type
_entity.pdbx_description
1 polymer ?
#
loop_
_entity_poly.entity_id
_entity_poly.type
_entity_poly.pdbx_seq_one_letter_code
_entity_poly.pdbx_strand_id
1 'polypeptide(L)'
;MQTWSFRDEILRMTRQWYVVLAFIIVGGLLGYGGTYLFPAPCRVTADLYVGIDVIRVGEMAHVIPLAEHEPLNLDDYKNWQLKQVADVVSSEKVLAKTLESLRARDAYWNQLEIADFKALLDIYWYDAGTWQLEAIHPQAKYAAQAAEIWRNTGYAYIEELLVFAERATALDAELQSSNTSIGIVEERIASLEEGTVLEEAQAELSVLTAKREEILEEYHQAQDDSLGLSANLYLEPSTGHSQCERVRSTGTVTLASGAIGFLAWVLVAFLRARKKEDANAV
;
A
#
# COMPACT_ATOMS: atom_id res chain seq x y z
N MET A 1 -64.99 -22.82 12.50
CA MET A 1 -64.06 -21.70 12.29
C MET A 1 -62.81 -21.95 13.13
N GLN A 2 -61.72 -22.43 12.53
CA GLN A 2 -60.43 -22.53 13.22
C GLN A 2 -59.75 -21.16 13.12
N THR A 3 -59.75 -20.42 14.23
CA THR A 3 -59.01 -19.17 14.36
C THR A 3 -57.52 -19.47 14.21
N TRP A 4 -56.88 -18.84 13.22
CA TRP A 4 -55.44 -18.91 13.04
C TRP A 4 -54.73 -18.43 14.32
N SER A 5 -53.77 -19.22 14.80
CA SER A 5 -53.02 -18.95 16.02
C SER A 5 -51.54 -19.10 15.70
N PHE A 6 -50.76 -18.03 15.90
CA PHE A 6 -49.31 -17.99 15.67
C PHE A 6 -48.57 -19.13 16.38
N ARG A 7 -49.08 -19.56 17.54
CA ARG A 7 -48.55 -20.67 18.33
C ARG A 7 -48.68 -22.02 17.61
N ASP A 8 -49.77 -22.26 16.90
CA ASP A 8 -50.01 -23.53 16.20
C ASP A 8 -49.15 -23.65 14.94
N GLU A 9 -48.84 -22.53 14.27
CA GLU A 9 -47.91 -22.52 13.14
C GLU A 9 -46.46 -22.75 13.60
N ILE A 10 -46.05 -22.19 14.76
CA ILE A 10 -44.74 -22.51 15.37
C ILE A 10 -44.66 -24.01 15.71
N LEU A 11 -45.68 -24.59 16.33
CA LEU A 11 -45.71 -26.03 16.65
C LEU A 11 -45.66 -26.92 15.39
N ARG A 12 -46.29 -26.47 14.30
CA ARG A 12 -46.22 -27.13 12.99
C ARG A 12 -44.81 -27.01 12.39
N MET A 13 -44.18 -25.85 12.48
CA MET A 13 -42.78 -25.64 12.06
C MET A 13 -41.84 -26.59 12.80
N THR A 14 -41.98 -26.71 14.13
CA THR A 14 -41.16 -27.63 14.95
C THR A 14 -41.36 -29.09 14.54
N ARG A 15 -42.59 -29.47 14.14
CA ARG A 15 -42.88 -30.82 13.63
C ARG A 15 -42.34 -31.08 12.21
N GLN A 16 -42.12 -30.01 11.43
CA GLN A 16 -41.60 -30.07 10.06
C GLN A 16 -40.15 -29.55 9.96
N TRP A 17 -39.35 -29.75 11.02
CA TRP A 17 -37.95 -29.32 11.07
C TRP A 17 -37.11 -29.87 9.89
N TYR A 18 -37.45 -31.05 9.39
CA TYR A 18 -36.79 -31.65 8.22
C TYR A 18 -36.98 -30.83 6.94
N VAL A 19 -38.08 -30.09 6.79
CA VAL A 19 -38.31 -29.19 5.64
C VAL A 19 -37.38 -28.00 5.74
N VAL A 20 -37.23 -27.41 6.94
CA VAL A 20 -36.28 -26.31 7.19
C VAL A 20 -34.87 -26.75 6.84
N LEU A 21 -34.48 -27.93 7.34
CA LEU A 21 -33.17 -28.52 7.08
C LEU A 21 -32.95 -28.81 5.59
N ALA A 22 -33.97 -29.27 4.86
CA ALA A 22 -33.88 -29.46 3.42
C ALA A 22 -33.61 -28.16 2.66
N PHE A 23 -34.28 -27.05 3.02
CA PHE A 23 -34.00 -25.74 2.42
C PHE A 23 -32.58 -25.25 2.71
N ILE A 24 -32.06 -25.47 3.93
CA ILE A 24 -30.68 -25.14 4.29
C ILE A 24 -29.69 -25.98 3.47
N ILE A 25 -29.91 -27.30 3.39
CA ILE A 25 -29.03 -28.20 2.64
C ILE A 25 -29.05 -27.88 1.15
N VAL A 26 -30.23 -27.66 0.56
CA VAL A 26 -30.35 -27.29 -0.86
C VAL A 26 -29.66 -25.94 -1.10
N GLY A 27 -29.87 -24.95 -0.23
CA GLY A 27 -29.16 -23.67 -0.29
C GLY A 27 -27.63 -23.85 -0.23
N GLY A 28 -27.14 -24.66 0.71
CA GLY A 28 -25.72 -24.98 0.83
C GLY A 28 -25.14 -25.70 -0.39
N LEU A 29 -25.84 -26.71 -0.92
CA LEU A 29 -25.44 -27.43 -2.13
C LEU A 29 -25.40 -26.52 -3.36
N LEU A 30 -26.38 -25.63 -3.51
CA LEU A 30 -26.39 -24.63 -4.57
C LEU A 30 -25.23 -23.64 -4.43
N GLY A 31 -24.93 -23.19 -3.21
CA GLY A 31 -23.77 -22.34 -2.92
C GLY A 31 -22.45 -23.03 -3.25
N TYR A 32 -22.29 -24.26 -2.79
CA TYR A 32 -21.13 -25.10 -3.07
C TYR A 32 -20.95 -25.32 -4.59
N GLY A 33 -21.99 -25.72 -5.31
CA GLY A 33 -21.98 -25.86 -6.76
C GLY A 33 -21.64 -24.55 -7.48
N GLY A 34 -22.18 -23.43 -6.98
CA GLY A 34 -21.89 -22.09 -7.49
C GLY A 34 -20.40 -21.72 -7.42
N THR A 35 -19.66 -22.21 -6.42
CA THR A 35 -18.21 -21.96 -6.32
C THR A 35 -17.38 -22.59 -7.45
N TYR A 36 -17.91 -23.61 -8.13
CA TYR A 36 -17.26 -24.21 -9.29
C TYR A 36 -17.56 -23.45 -10.59
N LEU A 37 -18.74 -22.86 -10.68
CA LEU A 37 -19.13 -22.02 -11.83
C LEU A 37 -18.46 -20.65 -11.78
N PHE A 38 -18.28 -20.11 -10.57
CA PHE A 38 -17.65 -18.82 -10.32
C PHE A 38 -16.49 -19.00 -9.33
N PRO A 39 -15.33 -19.50 -9.79
CA PRO A 39 -14.19 -19.71 -8.92
C PRO A 39 -13.79 -18.40 -8.25
N ALA A 40 -13.51 -18.47 -6.95
CA ALA A 40 -12.98 -17.34 -6.22
C ALA A 40 -11.63 -16.92 -6.82
N PRO A 41 -11.37 -15.60 -6.95
CA PRO A 41 -10.06 -15.16 -7.40
C PRO A 41 -8.98 -15.61 -6.42
N CYS A 42 -7.80 -15.83 -6.97
CA CYS A 42 -6.59 -16.10 -6.22
C CYS A 42 -5.97 -14.76 -5.82
N ARG A 43 -5.67 -14.64 -4.54
CA ARG A 43 -4.82 -13.61 -3.95
C ARG A 43 -3.42 -14.18 -3.84
N VAL A 44 -2.42 -13.44 -4.31
CA VAL A 44 -1.01 -13.75 -4.10
C VAL A 44 -0.32 -12.55 -3.49
N THR A 45 0.43 -12.77 -2.41
CA THR A 45 1.23 -11.73 -1.76
C THR A 45 2.70 -11.92 -2.08
N ALA A 46 3.38 -10.80 -2.29
CA ALA A 46 4.83 -10.71 -2.35
C ALA A 46 5.30 -9.76 -1.25
N ASP A 47 6.13 -10.27 -0.36
CA ASP A 47 6.56 -9.52 0.81
C ASP A 47 7.72 -8.57 0.44
N LEU A 48 7.67 -7.35 0.97
CA LEU A 48 8.73 -6.34 0.87
C LEU A 48 9.01 -5.81 2.27
N TYR A 49 10.24 -5.93 2.76
CA TYR A 49 10.59 -5.33 4.04
C TYR A 49 10.97 -3.87 3.85
N VAL A 50 10.38 -2.97 4.65
CA VAL A 50 10.66 -1.53 4.67
C VAL A 50 11.01 -1.13 6.10
N GLY A 51 12.28 -0.81 6.35
CA GLY A 51 12.80 -0.33 7.63
C GLY A 51 13.21 1.14 7.56
N ILE A 52 13.34 1.76 8.74
CA ILE A 52 13.95 3.07 8.90
C ILE A 52 15.05 2.95 9.95
N ASP A 53 16.27 3.35 9.59
CA ASP A 53 17.37 3.46 10.55
C ASP A 53 17.16 4.68 11.46
N VAL A 54 16.80 4.40 12.71
CA VAL A 54 16.53 5.40 13.75
C VAL A 54 17.80 6.05 14.32
N ILE A 55 18.98 5.45 14.13
CA ILE A 55 20.24 5.98 14.68
C ILE A 55 20.63 7.27 13.96
N ARG A 56 20.41 7.34 12.64
CA ARG A 56 20.67 8.53 11.81
C ARG A 56 19.66 9.67 11.98
N VAL A 57 18.47 9.40 12.54
CA VAL A 57 17.45 10.47 12.70
C VAL A 57 17.88 11.50 13.75
N GLY A 58 18.68 11.10 14.74
CA GLY A 58 19.30 12.02 15.70
C GLY A 58 20.31 12.99 15.06
N GLU A 59 20.94 12.59 13.95
CA GLU A 59 21.89 13.42 13.20
C GLU A 59 21.18 14.38 12.23
N MET A 60 19.89 14.20 11.96
CA MET A 60 19.08 15.03 11.04
C MET A 60 18.16 16.03 11.75
N ALA A 61 18.33 16.23 13.06
CA ALA A 61 17.52 17.17 13.84
C ALA A 61 17.58 18.62 13.28
N HIS A 62 18.66 18.97 12.58
CA HIS A 62 18.84 20.26 11.90
C HIS A 62 18.06 20.40 10.59
N VAL A 63 17.57 19.32 10.00
CA VAL A 63 16.80 19.31 8.73
C VAL A 63 15.31 19.54 9.00
N ILE A 64 14.84 19.23 10.22
CA ILE A 64 13.44 19.39 10.66
C ILE A 64 12.90 20.82 10.42
N PRO A 65 13.64 21.90 10.68
CA PRO A 65 13.18 23.28 10.41
C PRO A 65 13.15 23.67 8.93
N LEU A 66 13.76 22.87 8.04
CA LEU A 66 13.86 23.15 6.60
C LEU A 66 12.73 22.47 5.80
N ALA A 67 11.96 21.57 6.41
CA ALA A 67 10.84 20.92 5.77
C ALA A 67 9.65 21.89 5.63
N GLU A 68 9.10 22.00 4.41
CA GLU A 68 8.00 22.91 4.11
C GLU A 68 6.73 22.59 4.93
N HIS A 69 6.56 21.32 5.33
CA HIS A 69 5.54 20.87 6.28
C HIS A 69 6.24 20.00 7.33
N GLU A 70 6.30 20.46 8.58
CA GLU A 70 6.90 19.73 9.70
C GLU A 70 6.29 18.32 9.85
N PRO A 71 7.09 17.25 9.96
CA PRO A 71 6.71 16.14 10.81
C PRO A 71 6.81 16.64 12.26
N LEU A 72 5.66 16.81 12.93
CA LEU A 72 5.58 17.35 14.30
C LEU A 72 6.34 16.48 15.33
N ASN A 73 6.67 15.24 14.96
CA ASN A 73 7.47 14.31 15.74
C ASN A 73 8.12 13.23 14.83
N LEU A 74 8.98 12.39 15.43
CA LEU A 74 9.66 11.26 14.77
C LEU A 74 8.69 10.26 14.14
N ASP A 75 7.52 10.04 14.75
CA ASP A 75 6.51 9.11 14.25
C ASP A 75 5.82 9.65 12.98
N ASP A 76 5.60 10.96 12.89
CA ASP A 76 5.05 11.62 11.72
C ASP A 76 6.04 11.57 10.56
N TYR A 77 7.34 11.74 10.83
CA TYR A 77 8.39 11.56 9.83
C TYR A 77 8.42 10.12 9.30
N LYS A 78 8.39 9.13 10.20
CA LYS A 78 8.29 7.71 9.83
C LYS A 78 7.07 7.47 8.96
N ASN A 79 5.89 7.88 9.39
CA ASN A 79 4.65 7.66 8.65
C ASN A 79 4.65 8.36 7.29
N TRP A 80 5.22 9.56 7.20
CA TRP A 80 5.41 10.27 5.94
C TRP A 80 6.35 9.52 5.00
N GLN A 81 7.52 9.06 5.49
CA GLN A 81 8.47 8.27 4.69
C GLN A 81 7.85 6.97 4.19
N LEU A 82 7.14 6.25 5.04
CA LEU A 82 6.40 5.05 4.66
C LEU A 82 5.37 5.39 3.57
N LYS A 83 4.57 6.44 3.73
CA LYS A 83 3.63 6.85 2.69
C LYS A 83 4.32 7.12 1.34
N GLN A 84 5.47 7.80 1.33
CA GLN A 84 6.23 8.04 0.10
C GLN A 84 6.67 6.74 -0.58
N VAL A 85 7.13 5.75 0.19
CA VAL A 85 7.45 4.42 -0.36
C VAL A 85 6.22 3.80 -1.02
N ALA A 86 5.05 3.84 -0.38
CA ALA A 86 3.81 3.32 -0.95
C ALA A 86 3.38 4.06 -2.23
N ASP A 87 3.52 5.40 -2.24
CA ASP A 87 3.21 6.24 -3.40
C ASP A 87 4.18 5.95 -4.57
N VAL A 88 5.47 5.71 -4.30
CA VAL A 88 6.46 5.29 -5.29
C VAL A 88 6.13 3.91 -5.88
N VAL A 89 5.84 2.91 -5.04
CA VAL A 89 5.53 1.54 -5.49
C VAL A 89 4.24 1.51 -6.33
N SER A 90 3.27 2.38 -6.03
CA SER A 90 2.01 2.50 -6.77
C SER A 90 2.03 3.54 -7.89
N SER A 91 3.19 4.17 -8.13
CA SER A 91 3.36 5.20 -9.15
C SER A 91 3.20 4.65 -10.57
N GLU A 92 2.73 5.49 -11.49
CA GLU A 92 2.57 5.12 -12.89
C GLU A 92 3.87 4.61 -13.52
N LYS A 93 5.02 5.17 -13.13
CA LYS A 93 6.34 4.75 -13.61
C LYS A 93 6.65 3.30 -13.22
N VAL A 94 6.44 2.93 -11.96
CA VAL A 94 6.64 1.55 -11.48
C VAL A 94 5.63 0.61 -12.14
N LEU A 95 4.36 1.00 -12.21
CA LEU A 95 3.31 0.19 -12.83
C LEU A 95 3.55 -0.04 -14.32
N ALA A 96 3.98 0.98 -15.06
CA ALA A 96 4.31 0.87 -16.49
C ALA A 96 5.49 -0.09 -16.72
N LYS A 97 6.59 0.07 -15.97
CA LYS A 97 7.78 -0.80 -16.07
C LYS A 97 7.46 -2.25 -15.66
N THR A 98 6.60 -2.40 -14.66
CA THR A 98 6.09 -3.71 -14.23
C THR A 98 5.28 -4.37 -15.35
N LEU A 99 4.34 -3.64 -15.95
CA LEU A 99 3.48 -4.15 -17.01
C LEU A 99 4.27 -4.46 -18.29
N GLU A 100 5.28 -3.66 -18.63
CA GLU A 100 6.23 -3.95 -19.71
C GLU A 100 6.96 -5.28 -19.47
N SER A 101 7.48 -5.49 -18.26
CA SER A 101 8.16 -6.73 -17.87
C SER A 101 7.23 -7.94 -17.91
N LEU A 102 5.97 -7.77 -17.52
CA LEU A 102 4.94 -8.79 -17.60
C LEU A 102 4.59 -9.15 -19.06
N ARG A 103 4.43 -8.14 -19.93
CA ARG A 103 4.15 -8.31 -21.37
C ARG A 103 5.25 -9.05 -22.10
N ALA A 104 6.51 -8.85 -21.71
CA ALA A 104 7.64 -9.61 -22.24
C ALA A 104 7.61 -11.10 -21.84
N ARG A 105 6.92 -11.45 -20.74
CA ARG A 105 6.88 -12.81 -20.18
C ARG A 105 5.66 -13.61 -20.63
N ASP A 106 4.49 -12.96 -20.77
CA ASP A 106 3.23 -13.63 -21.11
C ASP A 106 2.30 -12.73 -21.93
N ALA A 107 1.74 -13.27 -23.02
CA ALA A 107 0.89 -12.53 -23.95
C ALA A 107 -0.44 -12.06 -23.33
N TYR A 108 -0.87 -12.66 -22.22
CA TYR A 108 -2.05 -12.22 -21.46
C TYR A 108 -1.99 -10.72 -21.12
N TRP A 109 -0.81 -10.22 -20.73
CA TRP A 109 -0.62 -8.84 -20.26
C TRP A 109 -0.67 -7.77 -21.36
N ASN A 110 -0.62 -8.18 -22.64
CA ASN A 110 -0.69 -7.25 -23.77
C ASN A 110 -2.06 -6.58 -23.90
N GLN A 111 -3.08 -7.14 -23.25
CA GLN A 111 -4.47 -6.68 -23.34
C GLN A 111 -4.87 -5.72 -22.22
N LEU A 112 -4.02 -5.59 -21.19
CA LEU A 112 -4.30 -4.78 -20.01
C LEU A 112 -3.72 -3.38 -20.17
N GLU A 113 -4.51 -2.36 -19.83
CA GLU A 113 -4.02 -0.99 -19.63
C GLU A 113 -3.51 -0.80 -18.19
N ILE A 114 -2.75 0.26 -17.94
CA ILE A 114 -2.18 0.54 -16.62
C ILE A 114 -3.27 0.67 -15.54
N ALA A 115 -4.40 1.31 -15.88
CA ALA A 115 -5.52 1.47 -14.95
C ALA A 115 -6.14 0.11 -14.54
N ASP A 116 -6.29 -0.81 -15.49
CA ASP A 116 -6.80 -2.16 -15.23
C ASP A 116 -5.79 -2.96 -14.41
N PHE A 117 -4.50 -2.84 -14.74
CA PHE A 117 -3.43 -3.48 -13.97
C PHE A 117 -3.41 -2.98 -12.52
N LYS A 118 -3.52 -1.67 -12.29
CA LYS A 118 -3.60 -1.07 -10.96
C LYS A 118 -4.77 -1.62 -10.14
N ALA A 119 -5.92 -1.88 -10.78
CA ALA A 119 -7.09 -2.45 -10.10
C ALA A 119 -6.90 -3.90 -9.64
N LEU A 120 -5.86 -4.60 -10.13
CA LEU A 120 -5.50 -5.95 -9.68
C LEU A 120 -4.57 -5.95 -8.48
N LEU A 121 -4.03 -4.79 -8.09
CA LEU A 121 -2.96 -4.67 -7.11
C LEU A 121 -3.46 -3.97 -5.84
N ASP A 122 -2.88 -4.36 -4.72
CA ASP A 122 -3.13 -3.72 -3.42
C ASP A 122 -1.86 -3.74 -2.57
N ILE A 123 -1.73 -2.80 -1.63
CA ILE A 123 -0.59 -2.72 -0.72
C ILE A 123 -1.12 -2.72 0.71
N TYR A 124 -0.76 -3.74 1.48
CA TYR A 124 -1.06 -3.82 2.91
C TYR A 124 0.18 -3.50 3.72
N TRP A 125 0.14 -2.37 4.42
CA TRP A 125 1.15 -1.95 5.38
C TRP A 125 0.50 -1.21 6.55
N TYR A 126 1.14 -1.30 7.73
CA TYR A 126 0.68 -0.62 8.94
C TYR A 126 1.81 0.23 9.56
N ASP A 127 3.03 -0.28 9.52
CA ASP A 127 4.23 0.39 10.03
C ASP A 127 5.46 -0.10 9.23
N ALA A 128 6.64 0.33 9.63
CA ALA A 128 7.90 -0.27 9.21
C ALA A 128 7.90 -1.77 9.54
N GLY A 129 8.42 -2.58 8.62
CA GLY A 129 8.40 -4.03 8.70
C GLY A 129 8.05 -4.66 7.35
N THR A 130 7.44 -5.85 7.41
CA THR A 130 7.07 -6.59 6.21
C THR A 130 5.75 -6.07 5.64
N TRP A 131 5.84 -5.47 4.47
CA TRP A 131 4.70 -5.04 3.67
C TRP A 131 4.28 -6.14 2.72
N GLN A 132 2.97 -6.25 2.48
CA GLN A 132 2.41 -7.25 1.58
C GLN A 132 1.92 -6.56 0.32
N LEU A 133 2.63 -6.80 -0.78
CA LEU A 133 2.20 -6.39 -2.12
C LEU A 133 1.32 -7.50 -2.66
N GLU A 134 0.03 -7.22 -2.77
CA GLU A 134 -0.99 -8.17 -3.16
C GLU A 134 -1.35 -8.01 -4.64
N ALA A 135 -1.49 -9.14 -5.33
CA ALA A 135 -2.13 -9.20 -6.64
C ALA A 135 -3.31 -10.18 -6.61
N ILE A 136 -4.46 -9.74 -7.10
CA ILE A 136 -5.70 -10.51 -7.16
C ILE A 136 -6.02 -10.86 -8.60
N HIS A 137 -6.08 -12.14 -8.92
CA HIS A 137 -6.46 -12.60 -10.26
C HIS A 137 -7.20 -13.96 -10.22
N PRO A 138 -8.20 -14.21 -11.09
CA PRO A 138 -8.86 -15.52 -11.20
C PRO A 138 -7.91 -16.72 -11.40
N GLN A 139 -6.77 -16.48 -12.04
CA GLN A 139 -5.73 -17.47 -12.29
C GLN A 139 -4.50 -17.20 -11.43
N ALA A 140 -4.12 -18.18 -10.60
CA ALA A 140 -2.99 -18.09 -9.67
C ALA A 140 -1.66 -17.76 -10.35
N LYS A 141 -1.45 -18.26 -11.57
CA LYS A 141 -0.26 -17.97 -12.38
C LYS A 141 -0.06 -16.46 -12.59
N TYR A 142 -1.12 -15.75 -12.99
CA TYR A 142 -1.02 -14.32 -13.30
C TYR A 142 -0.95 -13.46 -12.04
N ALA A 143 -1.66 -13.83 -10.97
CA ALA A 143 -1.50 -13.18 -9.67
C ALA A 143 -0.04 -13.29 -9.17
N ALA A 144 0.55 -14.47 -9.25
CA ALA A 144 1.94 -14.68 -8.83
C ALA A 144 2.94 -13.89 -9.68
N GLN A 145 2.78 -13.89 -11.01
CA GLN A 145 3.62 -13.08 -11.89
C GLN A 145 3.53 -11.58 -11.55
N ALA A 146 2.31 -11.06 -11.36
CA ALA A 146 2.08 -9.66 -11.06
C ALA A 146 2.71 -9.26 -9.72
N ALA A 147 2.42 -9.99 -8.64
CA ALA A 147 2.96 -9.67 -7.31
C ALA A 147 4.50 -9.74 -7.29
N GLU A 148 5.10 -10.78 -7.87
CA GLU A 148 6.56 -10.96 -7.91
C GLU A 148 7.26 -9.85 -8.71
N ILE A 149 6.80 -9.60 -9.94
CA ILE A 149 7.44 -8.64 -10.84
C ILE A 149 7.21 -7.21 -10.33
N TRP A 150 6.03 -6.91 -9.78
CA TRP A 150 5.74 -5.61 -9.19
C TRP A 150 6.62 -5.33 -7.98
N ARG A 151 6.75 -6.28 -7.05
CA ARG A 151 7.67 -6.17 -5.92
C ARG A 151 9.09 -5.89 -6.39
N ASN A 152 9.61 -6.68 -7.33
CA ASN A 152 10.98 -6.53 -7.81
C ASN A 152 11.19 -5.17 -8.50
N THR A 153 10.21 -4.73 -9.29
CA THR A 153 10.27 -3.44 -10.00
C THR A 153 10.21 -2.27 -9.02
N GLY A 154 9.31 -2.33 -8.04
CA GLY A 154 9.20 -1.34 -6.98
C GLY A 154 10.47 -1.27 -6.14
N TYR A 155 10.99 -2.42 -5.69
CA TYR A 155 12.25 -2.51 -4.96
C TYR A 155 13.40 -1.87 -5.71
N ALA A 156 13.63 -2.27 -6.97
CA ALA A 156 14.72 -1.74 -7.78
C ALA A 156 14.57 -0.22 -8.01
N TYR A 157 13.34 0.26 -8.22
CA TYR A 157 13.12 1.68 -8.40
C TYR A 157 13.35 2.48 -7.12
N ILE A 158 12.96 1.95 -5.95
CA ILE A 158 13.26 2.63 -4.69
C ILE A 158 14.78 2.62 -4.43
N GLU A 159 15.50 1.52 -4.69
CA GLU A 159 16.97 1.51 -4.59
C GLU A 159 17.61 2.61 -5.45
N GLU A 160 17.14 2.80 -6.69
CA GLU A 160 17.60 3.90 -7.56
C GLU A 160 17.36 5.27 -6.88
N LEU A 161 16.21 5.48 -6.24
CA LEU A 161 15.88 6.73 -5.55
C LEU A 161 16.71 6.95 -4.27
N LEU A 162 17.04 5.88 -3.54
CA LEU A 162 17.85 5.96 -2.32
C LEU A 162 19.28 6.42 -2.61
N VAL A 163 19.83 6.10 -3.79
CA VAL A 163 21.13 6.65 -4.22
C VAL A 163 21.09 8.18 -4.29
N PHE A 164 20.01 8.77 -4.78
CA PHE A 164 19.85 10.23 -4.79
C PHE A 164 19.66 10.79 -3.37
N ALA A 165 18.93 10.10 -2.51
CA ALA A 165 18.77 10.49 -1.11
C ALA A 165 20.11 10.48 -0.35
N GLU A 166 20.95 9.48 -0.58
CA GLU A 166 22.31 9.41 -0.02
C GLU A 166 23.18 10.56 -0.52
N ARG A 167 23.11 10.88 -1.81
CA ARG A 167 23.81 12.04 -2.38
C ARG A 167 23.34 13.35 -1.76
N ALA A 168 22.03 13.56 -1.62
CA ALA A 168 21.48 14.76 -0.99
C ALA A 168 21.97 14.90 0.46
N THR A 169 22.06 13.78 1.20
CA THR A 169 22.60 13.76 2.57
C THR A 169 24.08 14.16 2.62
N ALA A 170 24.90 13.66 1.68
CA ALA A 170 26.30 14.05 1.58
C ALA A 170 26.47 15.55 1.26
N LEU A 171 25.65 16.06 0.31
CA LEU A 171 25.66 17.47 -0.07
C LEU A 171 25.19 18.39 1.06
N ASP A 172 24.21 17.98 1.88
CA ASP A 172 23.81 18.72 3.08
C ASP A 172 24.98 18.88 4.07
N ALA A 173 25.73 17.81 4.31
CA ALA A 173 26.92 17.87 5.15
C ALA A 173 28.00 18.82 4.59
N GLU A 174 28.20 18.83 3.26
CA GLU A 174 29.09 19.77 2.59
C GLU A 174 28.59 21.22 2.71
N LEU A 175 27.29 21.48 2.57
CA LEU A 175 26.68 22.79 2.75
C LEU A 175 26.87 23.31 4.17
N GLN A 176 26.70 22.47 5.18
CA GLN A 176 26.95 22.84 6.58
C GLN A 176 28.41 23.21 6.83
N SER A 177 29.34 22.42 6.31
CA SER A 177 30.78 22.69 6.40
C SER A 177 31.14 24.01 5.70
N SER A 178 30.54 24.26 4.53
CA SER A 178 30.72 25.49 3.77
C SER A 178 30.14 26.70 4.52
N ASN A 179 28.94 26.59 5.08
CA ASN A 179 28.32 27.64 5.90
C ASN A 179 29.18 27.99 7.12
N THR A 180 29.76 26.99 7.77
CA THR A 180 30.66 27.18 8.91
C THR A 180 31.92 27.94 8.48
N SER A 181 32.51 27.55 7.35
CA SER A 181 33.70 28.21 6.80
C SER A 181 33.43 29.65 6.40
N ILE A 182 32.28 29.91 5.76
CA ILE A 182 31.81 31.26 5.43
C ILE A 182 31.68 32.11 6.69
N GLY A 183 31.01 31.61 7.74
CA GLY A 183 30.84 32.34 8.99
C GLY A 183 32.17 32.72 9.66
N ILE A 184 33.17 31.82 9.63
CA ILE A 184 34.52 32.11 10.13
C ILE A 184 35.19 33.23 9.33
N VAL A 185 35.06 33.22 8.00
CA VAL A 185 35.65 34.26 7.14
C VAL A 185 34.92 35.60 7.31
N GLU A 186 33.59 35.58 7.47
CA GLU A 186 32.79 36.78 7.76
C GLU A 186 33.18 37.41 9.10
N GLU A 187 33.39 36.60 10.15
CA GLU A 187 33.89 37.07 11.44
C GLU A 187 35.30 37.68 11.29
N ARG A 188 36.18 37.04 10.52
CA ARG A 188 37.52 37.56 10.21
C ARG A 188 37.44 38.92 9.52
N ILE A 189 36.62 39.05 8.48
CA ILE A 189 36.39 40.30 7.74
C ILE A 189 35.89 41.41 8.69
N ALA A 190 34.94 41.10 9.57
CA ALA A 190 34.42 42.07 10.54
C ALA A 190 35.46 42.58 11.54
N SER A 191 36.52 41.79 11.80
CA SER A 191 37.62 42.14 12.71
C SER A 191 38.80 42.87 12.05
N LEU A 192 38.87 42.92 10.71
CA LEU A 192 39.98 43.50 9.97
C LEU A 192 39.73 44.97 9.64
N GLU A 193 40.77 45.79 9.75
CA GLU A 193 40.78 47.16 9.24
C GLU A 193 41.27 47.21 7.77
N GLU A 194 40.97 48.31 7.09
CA GLU A 194 41.21 48.53 5.65
C GLU A 194 42.65 48.14 5.22
N GLY A 195 42.79 47.38 4.12
CA GLY A 195 44.10 46.94 3.62
C GLY A 195 44.06 45.65 2.80
N THR A 196 45.23 45.18 2.35
CA THR A 196 45.36 44.01 1.46
C THR A 196 44.83 42.70 2.07
N VAL A 197 44.93 42.55 3.39
CA VAL A 197 44.43 41.36 4.11
C VAL A 197 42.90 41.30 4.10
N LEU A 198 42.24 42.46 4.13
CA LEU A 198 40.79 42.55 3.99
C LEU A 198 40.34 42.17 2.58
N GLU A 199 41.04 42.65 1.55
CA GLU A 199 40.77 42.29 0.15
C GLU A 199 40.94 40.79 -0.10
N GLU A 200 41.99 40.17 0.44
CA GLU A 200 42.21 38.72 0.36
C GLU A 200 41.08 37.92 1.03
N ALA A 201 40.62 38.37 2.22
CA ALA A 201 39.52 37.72 2.93
C ALA A 201 38.19 37.85 2.18
N GLN A 202 37.91 39.02 1.57
CA GLN A 202 36.73 39.22 0.75
C GLN A 202 36.75 38.37 -0.53
N ALA A 203 37.92 38.21 -1.15
CA ALA A 203 38.09 37.31 -2.28
C ALA A 203 37.84 35.84 -1.87
N GLU A 204 38.39 35.40 -0.74
CA GLU A 204 38.14 34.07 -0.17
C GLU A 204 36.65 33.84 0.09
N LEU A 205 35.96 34.80 0.72
CA LEU A 205 34.52 34.74 0.95
C LEU A 205 33.74 34.60 -0.36
N SER A 206 34.09 35.38 -1.39
CA SER A 206 33.41 35.31 -2.69
C SER A 206 33.53 33.94 -3.35
N VAL A 207 34.70 33.29 -3.23
CA VAL A 207 34.95 31.95 -3.76
C VAL A 207 34.15 30.90 -2.97
N LEU A 208 34.14 30.98 -1.64
CA LEU A 208 33.39 30.06 -0.79
C LEU A 208 31.88 30.16 -1.04
N THR A 209 31.34 31.39 -1.17
CA THR A 209 29.93 31.61 -1.47
C THR A 209 29.54 31.11 -2.85
N ALA A 210 30.39 31.32 -3.87
CA ALA A 210 30.15 30.78 -5.21
C ALA A 210 30.12 29.24 -5.21
N LYS A 211 31.06 28.61 -4.49
CA LYS A 211 31.09 27.14 -4.35
C LYS A 211 29.87 26.62 -3.59
N ARG A 212 29.43 27.31 -2.53
CA ARG A 212 28.21 26.96 -1.79
C ARG A 212 26.99 26.94 -2.72
N GLU A 213 26.87 27.90 -3.62
CA GLU A 213 25.73 27.98 -4.54
C GLU A 213 25.71 26.83 -5.54
N GLU A 214 26.87 26.40 -6.03
CA GLU A 214 27.01 25.21 -6.88
C GLU A 214 26.54 23.94 -6.14
N ILE A 215 26.98 23.76 -4.88
CA ILE A 215 26.56 22.64 -4.04
C ILE A 215 25.05 22.69 -3.76
N LEU A 216 24.49 23.89 -3.56
CA LEU A 216 23.07 24.09 -3.25
C LEU A 216 22.18 23.66 -4.43
N GLU A 217 22.57 24.00 -5.65
CA GLU A 217 21.86 23.56 -6.86
C GLU A 217 21.89 22.03 -7.00
N GLU A 218 23.07 21.41 -6.80
CA GLU A 218 23.18 19.94 -6.81
C GLU A 218 22.35 19.28 -5.71
N TYR A 219 22.28 19.90 -4.53
CA TYR A 219 21.50 19.42 -3.40
C TYR A 219 20.00 19.42 -3.73
N HIS A 220 19.47 20.52 -4.27
CA HIS A 220 18.06 20.60 -4.67
C HIS A 220 17.70 19.58 -5.74
N GLN A 221 18.56 19.43 -6.76
CA GLN A 221 18.36 18.41 -7.78
C GLN A 221 18.34 16.99 -7.18
N ALA A 222 19.25 16.68 -6.26
CA ALA A 222 19.29 15.38 -5.60
C ALA A 222 18.06 15.12 -4.70
N GLN A 223 17.52 16.15 -4.05
CA GLN A 223 16.28 16.04 -3.28
C GLN A 223 15.05 15.78 -4.17
N ASP A 224 14.96 16.48 -5.30
CA ASP A 224 13.88 16.29 -6.27
C ASP A 224 13.96 14.88 -6.89
N ASP A 225 15.15 14.45 -7.26
CA ASP A 225 15.39 13.12 -7.85
C ASP A 225 15.12 11.97 -6.86
N SER A 226 15.27 12.19 -5.55
CA SER A 226 14.94 11.19 -4.53
C SER A 226 13.43 11.11 -4.24
N LEU A 227 12.61 12.01 -4.80
CA LEU A 227 11.18 12.16 -4.51
C LEU A 227 10.88 12.36 -3.01
N GLY A 228 11.82 12.97 -2.28
CA GLY A 228 11.69 13.17 -0.84
C GLY A 228 11.91 11.90 0.00
N LEU A 229 12.39 10.81 -0.61
CA LEU A 229 12.85 9.65 0.16
C LEU A 229 14.11 9.99 0.95
N SER A 230 14.20 9.39 2.12
CA SER A 230 15.35 9.53 3.02
C SER A 230 16.37 8.42 2.83
N ALA A 231 17.65 8.79 2.97
CA ALA A 231 18.77 7.84 3.03
C ALA A 231 18.75 6.94 4.28
N ASN A 232 17.78 7.14 5.19
CA ASN A 232 17.57 6.29 6.36
C ASN A 232 16.62 5.12 6.07
N LEU A 233 15.98 5.09 4.91
CA LEU A 233 15.16 3.96 4.50
C LEU A 233 16.06 2.76 4.19
N TYR A 234 15.62 1.60 4.64
CA TYR A 234 16.27 0.33 4.40
C TYR A 234 15.26 -0.65 3.81
N LEU A 235 15.63 -1.34 2.73
CA LEU A 235 14.76 -2.28 2.05
C LEU A 235 15.43 -3.64 1.99
N GLU A 236 14.65 -4.69 2.26
CA GLU A 236 15.06 -6.05 1.95
C GLU A 236 13.98 -6.73 1.09
N PRO A 237 14.38 -7.41 0.00
CA PRO A 237 13.47 -8.30 -0.68
C PRO A 237 13.20 -9.49 0.24
N SER A 238 11.96 -9.64 0.71
CA SER A 238 11.61 -10.80 1.51
C SER A 238 11.71 -12.08 0.67
N THR A 239 12.31 -13.11 1.26
CA THR A 239 12.51 -14.44 0.65
C THR A 239 11.28 -15.34 0.77
N GLY A 240 10.17 -14.83 1.33
CA GLY A 240 8.92 -15.56 1.47
C GLY A 240 8.37 -16.03 0.12
N HIS A 241 7.99 -17.31 0.04
CA HIS A 241 7.32 -17.84 -1.14
C HIS A 241 5.87 -17.38 -1.19
N SER A 242 5.51 -16.71 -2.27
CA SER A 242 4.14 -16.33 -2.61
C SER A 242 3.22 -17.55 -2.67
N GLN A 243 2.24 -17.64 -1.76
CA GLN A 243 1.21 -18.68 -1.79
C GLN A 243 -0.11 -18.09 -2.30
N CYS A 244 -0.77 -18.85 -3.17
CA CYS A 244 -2.12 -18.51 -3.62
C CYS A 244 -3.13 -18.79 -2.50
N GLU A 245 -3.75 -17.74 -1.99
CA GLU A 245 -4.89 -17.84 -1.08
C GLU A 245 -6.19 -17.52 -1.83
N ARG A 246 -7.26 -18.27 -1.59
CA ARG A 246 -8.56 -17.96 -2.21
C ARG A 246 -9.23 -16.83 -1.44
N VAL A 247 -9.55 -15.74 -2.12
CA VAL A 247 -10.22 -14.56 -1.53
C VAL A 247 -11.56 -14.92 -0.88
N ARG A 248 -12.28 -15.92 -1.43
CA ARG A 248 -13.51 -16.45 -0.85
C ARG A 248 -13.36 -17.92 -0.51
N SER A 249 -13.51 -18.26 0.77
CA SER A 249 -13.52 -19.66 1.19
C SER A 249 -14.79 -20.36 0.68
N THR A 250 -14.65 -21.60 0.22
CA THR A 250 -15.81 -22.40 -0.20
C THR A 250 -16.79 -22.62 0.97
N GLY A 251 -16.27 -22.69 2.20
CA GLY A 251 -17.08 -22.84 3.42
C GLY A 251 -17.99 -21.64 3.69
N THR A 252 -17.47 -20.41 3.61
CA THR A 252 -18.26 -19.20 3.84
C THR A 252 -19.36 -19.02 2.81
N VAL A 253 -19.09 -19.30 1.53
CA VAL A 253 -20.11 -19.26 0.47
C VAL A 253 -21.19 -20.31 0.73
N THR A 254 -20.80 -21.54 1.07
CA THR A 254 -21.73 -22.64 1.38
C THR A 254 -22.64 -22.29 2.56
N LEU A 255 -22.08 -21.71 3.63
CA LEU A 255 -22.84 -21.28 4.81
C LEU A 255 -23.78 -20.12 4.48
N ALA A 256 -23.32 -19.11 3.74
CA ALA A 256 -24.13 -17.97 3.33
C ALA A 256 -25.31 -18.42 2.47
N SER A 257 -25.09 -19.33 1.51
CA SER A 257 -26.17 -19.87 0.69
C SER A 257 -27.13 -20.78 1.49
N GLY A 258 -26.65 -21.50 2.50
CA GLY A 258 -27.51 -22.20 3.46
C GLY A 258 -28.41 -21.25 4.26
N ALA A 259 -27.88 -20.10 4.70
CA ALA A 259 -28.65 -19.06 5.37
C ALA A 259 -29.69 -18.42 4.44
N ILE A 260 -29.35 -18.19 3.17
CA ILE A 260 -30.32 -17.73 2.14
C ILE A 260 -31.41 -18.78 1.94
N GLY A 261 -31.06 -20.07 1.91
CA GLY A 261 -32.03 -21.17 1.86
C GLY A 261 -33.02 -21.13 3.02
N PHE A 262 -32.54 -20.87 4.24
CA PHE A 262 -33.38 -20.66 5.41
C PHE A 262 -34.31 -19.44 5.26
N LEU A 263 -33.79 -18.29 4.79
CA LEU A 263 -34.61 -17.10 4.57
C LEU A 263 -35.70 -17.32 3.50
N ALA A 264 -35.37 -18.04 2.43
CA ALA A 264 -36.34 -18.43 1.41
C ALA A 264 -37.46 -19.28 2.00
N TRP A 265 -37.13 -20.21 2.91
CA TRP A 265 -38.13 -20.99 3.63
C TRP A 265 -39.03 -20.11 4.51
N VAL A 266 -38.47 -19.16 5.28
CA VAL A 266 -39.25 -18.21 6.11
C VAL A 266 -40.24 -17.44 5.24
N LEU A 267 -39.81 -16.96 4.08
CA LEU A 267 -40.66 -16.22 3.15
C LEU A 267 -41.80 -17.11 2.58
N VAL A 268 -41.50 -18.35 2.20
CA VAL A 268 -42.52 -19.32 1.76
C VAL A 268 -43.52 -19.64 2.88
N ALA A 269 -43.05 -19.80 4.11
CA ALA A 269 -43.90 -20.04 5.27
C ALA A 269 -44.84 -18.85 5.53
N PHE A 270 -44.32 -17.63 5.46
CA PHE A 270 -45.09 -16.40 5.61
C PHE A 270 -46.17 -16.25 4.53
N LEU A 271 -45.82 -16.46 3.26
CA LEU A 271 -46.77 -16.42 2.15
C LEU A 271 -47.89 -17.48 2.29
N ARG A 272 -47.55 -18.68 2.77
CA ARG A 272 -48.54 -19.73 3.04
C ARG A 272 -49.47 -19.38 4.20
N ALA A 273 -48.96 -18.75 5.25
CA ALA A 273 -49.77 -18.28 6.38
C ALA A 273 -50.77 -17.22 5.89
N ARG A 274 -50.30 -16.20 5.16
CA ARG A 274 -51.15 -15.15 4.60
C ARG A 274 -52.25 -15.71 3.68
N LYS A 275 -51.90 -16.63 2.77
CA LYS A 275 -52.88 -17.27 1.88
C LYS A 275 -53.97 -18.05 2.64
N LYS A 276 -53.66 -18.62 3.81
CA LYS A 276 -54.65 -19.30 4.66
C LYS A 276 -55.54 -18.32 5.42
N GLU A 277 -55.00 -17.18 5.86
CA GLU A 277 -55.81 -16.12 6.46
C GLU A 277 -56.82 -15.58 5.44
N ASP A 278 -56.37 -15.27 4.22
CA ASP A 278 -57.23 -14.80 3.13
C ASP A 278 -58.32 -15.85 2.77
N ALA A 279 -58.00 -17.14 2.80
CA ALA A 279 -58.95 -18.22 2.52
C ALA A 279 -59.96 -18.49 3.65
N ASN A 280 -59.66 -18.08 4.88
CA ASN A 280 -60.56 -18.20 6.04
C ASN A 280 -61.41 -16.94 6.28
N ALA A 281 -61.13 -15.85 5.55
CA ALA A 281 -61.88 -14.59 5.61
C ALA A 281 -63.06 -14.53 4.60
N VAL A 282 -63.21 -15.56 3.76
CA VAL A 282 -64.34 -15.79 2.84
C VAL A 282 -65.26 -16.85 3.43
#